data_AF-A0A0V8E4V7-F1
#
_entry.id   AF-A0A0V8E4V7-F1
#
_cell.length_a   1.000
_cell.length_b   1.000
_cell.length_c   1.000
_cell.angle_alpha   90.00
_cell.angle_beta   90.00
_cell.angle_gamma   90.00
#
_symmetry.space_group_name_H-M   'P 1'
#
loop_
_entity.id
_entity.type
_entity.pdbx_description
1 polymer ?
#
loop_
_entity_poly.entity_id
_entity_poly.type
_entity_poly.pdbx_seq_one_letter_code
_entity_poly.pdbx_strand_id
1 'polypeptide(L)'
;MNAGDSGRITNVGRTLAGTNLDLIYKVISTDESSWQAPKESTSDCPIGLAFTGEQNIANSDGNSIVALYYGANNVNLNYQIVVHNTNFQIPVLASFITTDIDMAQGVKTNLANLLTVIPKTTNLATDSSSIIYDTTIPDTDLNGQASLPYGGYLGVGFLSNFDYDFYSPAPARSGDSYQYSQGVRYDLSLAQHFKHT
;
A
#
# COMPACT_ATOMS: atom_id res chain seq x y z
N MET A 1 -3.47 -14.51 1.58
CA MET A 1 -2.08 -14.94 1.27
C MET A 1 -1.32 -15.08 2.56
N ASN A 2 -0.51 -16.12 2.71
CA ASN A 2 0.16 -16.48 3.95
C ASN A 2 1.64 -16.10 3.92
N ALA A 3 2.31 -16.15 5.08
CA ALA A 3 3.76 -15.94 5.14
C ALA A 3 4.49 -16.95 4.24
N GLY A 4 5.37 -16.45 3.36
CA GLY A 4 6.09 -17.25 2.37
C GLY A 4 5.45 -17.28 0.98
N ASP A 5 4.18 -16.90 0.84
CA ASP A 5 3.53 -16.79 -0.47
C ASP A 5 4.24 -15.75 -1.35
N SER A 6 4.31 -16.03 -2.64
CA SER A 6 4.86 -15.11 -3.63
C SER A 6 4.13 -15.23 -4.95
N GLY A 7 4.21 -14.18 -5.76
CA GLY A 7 3.55 -14.15 -7.06
C GLY A 7 4.05 -13.00 -7.93
N ARG A 8 3.43 -12.88 -9.10
CA ARG A 8 3.77 -11.86 -10.11
C ARG A 8 2.49 -11.14 -10.52
N ILE A 9 2.52 -9.82 -10.41
CA ILE A 9 1.53 -8.91 -10.99
C ILE A 9 2.14 -8.39 -12.28
N THR A 10 1.51 -8.70 -13.40
CA THR A 10 2.07 -8.40 -14.73
C THR A 10 1.61 -7.05 -15.26
N ASN A 11 2.45 -6.38 -16.05
CA ASN A 11 2.13 -5.12 -16.73
C ASN A 11 1.76 -3.97 -15.78
N VAL A 12 2.51 -3.81 -14.69
CA VAL A 12 2.29 -2.81 -13.63
C VAL A 12 2.81 -1.41 -13.97
N GLY A 13 3.40 -1.23 -15.15
CA GLY A 13 3.98 0.03 -15.58
C GLY A 13 4.86 -0.10 -16.80
N ARG A 14 5.33 1.04 -17.31
CA ARG A 14 6.20 1.12 -18.48
C ARG A 14 7.23 2.25 -18.33
N THR A 15 8.50 1.96 -18.56
CA THR A 15 9.56 2.97 -18.52
C THR A 15 9.44 3.96 -19.69
N LEU A 16 10.09 5.13 -19.59
CA LEU A 16 10.19 6.08 -20.70
C LEU A 16 10.85 5.47 -21.95
N ALA A 17 11.76 4.52 -21.78
CA ALA A 17 12.38 3.77 -22.88
C ALA A 17 11.46 2.71 -23.50
N GLY A 18 10.22 2.59 -23.01
CA GLY A 18 9.21 1.70 -23.54
C GLY A 18 9.25 0.27 -22.99
N THR A 19 10.00 0.01 -21.92
CA THR A 19 10.10 -1.30 -21.27
C THR A 19 8.90 -1.54 -20.36
N ASN A 20 8.13 -2.60 -20.60
CA ASN A 20 7.05 -3.01 -19.71
C ASN A 20 7.61 -3.64 -18.43
N LEU A 21 6.91 -3.43 -17.31
CA LEU A 21 7.33 -3.83 -15.98
C LEU A 21 6.33 -4.83 -15.38
N ASP A 22 6.84 -5.79 -14.61
CA ASP A 22 6.07 -6.62 -13.69
C ASP A 22 6.49 -6.30 -12.25
N LEU A 23 5.61 -6.58 -11.29
CA LEU A 23 5.94 -6.59 -9.87
C LEU A 23 5.90 -8.02 -9.33
N ILE A 24 7.02 -8.49 -8.81
CA ILE A 24 7.06 -9.73 -8.03
C ILE A 24 6.85 -9.36 -6.57
N TYR A 25 5.89 -10.00 -5.90
CA TYR A 25 5.67 -9.82 -4.47
C TYR A 25 6.08 -11.08 -3.70
N LYS A 26 6.50 -10.88 -2.45
CA LYS A 26 6.67 -11.94 -1.46
C LYS A 26 6.09 -11.48 -0.13
N VAL A 27 5.22 -12.29 0.45
CA VAL A 27 4.73 -12.11 1.81
C VAL A 27 5.83 -12.61 2.76
N ILE A 28 6.45 -11.71 3.51
CA ILE A 28 7.55 -12.08 4.42
C ILE A 28 6.99 -12.57 5.74
N SER A 29 6.00 -11.86 6.28
CA SER A 29 5.32 -12.22 7.52
C SER A 29 3.90 -11.66 7.57
N THR A 30 3.04 -12.35 8.31
CA THR A 30 1.67 -11.96 8.59
C THR A 30 1.34 -12.27 10.04
N ASP A 31 0.27 -11.67 10.56
CA ASP A 31 -0.40 -12.08 11.79
C ASP A 31 -1.53 -13.08 11.54
N GLU A 32 -1.37 -13.99 10.55
CA GLU A 32 -2.44 -14.86 10.05
C GLU A 32 -3.15 -15.71 11.11
N SER A 33 -2.42 -16.10 12.16
CA SER A 33 -2.97 -16.87 13.28
C SER A 33 -3.98 -16.08 14.10
N SER A 34 -4.00 -14.76 13.96
CA SER A 34 -4.88 -13.85 14.68
C SER A 34 -6.00 -13.28 13.82
N TRP A 35 -6.01 -13.52 12.51
CA TRP A 35 -6.99 -12.94 11.60
C TRP A 35 -8.42 -13.33 11.96
N GLN A 36 -9.33 -12.36 11.87
CA GLN A 36 -10.75 -12.57 12.13
C GLN A 36 -11.58 -11.90 11.07
N ALA A 37 -12.74 -12.49 10.75
CA ALA A 37 -13.76 -11.80 9.98
C ALA A 37 -14.30 -10.64 10.85
N PRO A 38 -14.17 -9.38 10.40
CA PRO A 38 -14.89 -8.27 11.03
C PRO A 38 -16.40 -8.57 11.05
N LYS A 39 -17.12 -8.03 12.04
CA LYS A 39 -18.57 -8.26 12.15
C LYS A 39 -19.34 -7.72 10.94
N GLU A 40 -18.76 -6.73 10.30
CA GLU A 40 -19.23 -6.02 9.12
C GLU A 40 -18.90 -6.77 7.82
N SER A 41 -18.22 -7.92 7.91
CA SER A 41 -17.87 -8.76 6.77
C SER A 41 -19.10 -9.30 6.05
N THR A 42 -19.20 -8.95 4.77
CA THR A 42 -20.00 -9.71 3.82
C THR A 42 -19.22 -10.98 3.46
N SER A 43 -19.93 -12.07 3.17
CA SER A 43 -19.34 -13.39 2.85
C SER A 43 -18.36 -13.40 1.67
N ASP A 44 -18.27 -12.28 0.94
CA ASP A 44 -17.63 -12.18 -0.36
C ASP A 44 -16.23 -11.55 -0.28
N CYS A 45 -15.82 -11.03 0.89
CA CYS A 45 -14.50 -10.43 1.08
C CYS A 45 -13.49 -11.44 1.67
N PRO A 46 -12.38 -11.76 0.99
CA PRO A 46 -11.39 -12.69 1.51
C PRO A 46 -10.69 -12.10 2.75
N ILE A 47 -10.65 -12.87 3.84
CA ILE A 47 -9.89 -12.53 5.04
C ILE A 47 -8.39 -12.66 4.74
N GLY A 48 -7.62 -11.64 5.10
CA GLY A 48 -6.18 -11.56 4.98
C GLY A 48 -5.75 -10.52 3.97
N LEU A 49 -4.68 -10.86 3.24
CA LEU A 49 -4.17 -10.11 2.11
C LEU A 49 -4.72 -10.65 0.78
N ALA A 50 -5.23 -9.75 -0.05
CA ALA A 50 -5.53 -9.97 -1.47
C ALA A 50 -5.01 -8.82 -2.34
N PHE A 51 -4.70 -9.10 -3.61
CA PHE A 51 -4.51 -8.07 -4.65
C PHE A 51 -5.75 -8.03 -5.52
N THR A 52 -6.45 -6.90 -5.56
CA THR A 52 -7.79 -6.81 -6.18
C THR A 52 -7.78 -6.15 -7.57
N GLY A 53 -6.60 -5.82 -8.11
CA GLY A 53 -6.46 -5.12 -9.39
C GLY A 53 -6.57 -3.60 -9.23
N GLU A 54 -6.79 -2.88 -10.32
CA GLU A 54 -6.74 -1.40 -10.34
C GLU A 54 -7.83 -0.72 -9.51
N GLN A 55 -7.43 0.28 -8.72
CA GLN A 55 -8.31 1.40 -8.43
C GLN A 55 -8.39 2.25 -9.69
N ASN A 56 -9.61 2.47 -10.14
CA ASN A 56 -9.93 3.31 -11.28
C ASN A 56 -9.76 4.78 -10.85
N ILE A 57 -8.53 5.29 -10.84
CA ILE A 57 -8.32 6.74 -10.84
C ILE A 57 -8.79 7.20 -12.23
N ALA A 58 -9.80 8.07 -12.27
CA ALA A 58 -10.38 8.50 -13.55
C ALA A 58 -9.26 9.00 -14.50
N ASN A 59 -9.14 8.36 -15.67
CA ASN A 59 -8.10 8.58 -16.68
C ASN A 59 -6.70 8.03 -16.36
N SER A 60 -6.56 7.04 -15.48
CA SER A 60 -5.34 6.23 -15.35
C SER A 60 -5.55 4.83 -15.94
N ASP A 61 -4.67 4.37 -16.83
CA ASP A 61 -4.68 3.01 -17.39
C ASP A 61 -3.65 2.11 -16.70
N GLY A 62 -4.02 0.94 -16.19
CA GLY A 62 -3.13 -0.17 -15.80
C GLY A 62 -2.15 0.03 -14.63
N ASN A 63 -2.33 1.03 -13.75
CA ASN A 63 -1.18 1.58 -12.98
C ASN A 63 -1.28 1.54 -11.45
N SER A 64 -2.35 1.02 -10.85
CA SER A 64 -2.44 0.90 -9.38
C SER A 64 -2.50 -0.58 -8.97
N ILE A 65 -1.61 -0.98 -8.06
CA ILE A 65 -1.77 -2.23 -7.34
C ILE A 65 -2.53 -1.93 -6.07
N VAL A 66 -3.75 -2.44 -5.98
CA VAL A 66 -4.55 -2.38 -4.76
C VAL A 66 -4.31 -3.64 -3.97
N ALA A 67 -3.66 -3.48 -2.83
CA ALA A 67 -3.65 -4.49 -1.78
C ALA A 67 -4.85 -4.23 -0.87
N LEU A 68 -5.60 -5.29 -0.57
CA LEU A 68 -6.67 -5.29 0.41
C LEU A 68 -6.18 -6.07 1.64
N TYR A 69 -6.15 -5.39 2.78
CA TYR A 69 -5.99 -6.03 4.08
C TYR A 69 -7.35 -6.05 4.78
N TYR A 70 -7.93 -7.25 4.89
CA TYR A 70 -9.24 -7.44 5.49
C TYR A 70 -9.15 -8.44 6.63
N GLY A 71 -9.46 -8.05 7.85
CA GLY A 71 -9.34 -8.95 8.98
C GLY A 71 -7.91 -9.12 9.50
N ALA A 72 -6.94 -8.32 9.03
CA ALA A 72 -5.51 -8.45 9.33
C ALA A 72 -4.96 -7.22 10.09
N ASN A 73 -3.98 -7.42 10.97
CA ASN A 73 -3.35 -6.35 11.76
C ASN A 73 -1.90 -6.08 11.37
N ASN A 74 -1.19 -7.07 10.80
CA ASN A 74 0.19 -6.90 10.42
C ASN A 74 0.53 -7.72 9.18
N VAL A 75 0.97 -7.04 8.13
CA VAL A 75 1.45 -7.71 6.92
C VAL A 75 2.72 -7.01 6.44
N ASN A 76 3.80 -7.77 6.27
CA ASN A 76 5.05 -7.32 5.65
C ASN A 76 5.18 -7.94 4.27
N LEU A 77 5.41 -7.07 3.29
CA LEU A 77 5.64 -7.43 1.90
C LEU A 77 7.02 -6.97 1.45
N ASN A 78 7.66 -7.81 0.63
CA ASN A 78 8.77 -7.40 -0.21
C ASN A 78 8.30 -7.38 -1.67
N TYR A 79 8.69 -6.34 -2.39
CA TYR A 79 8.37 -6.14 -3.79
C TYR A 79 9.63 -6.00 -4.64
N GLN A 80 9.58 -6.55 -5.86
CA GLN A 80 10.63 -6.42 -6.86
C GLN A 80 10.04 -5.96 -8.19
N ILE A 81 10.58 -4.87 -8.72
CA ILE A 81 10.25 -4.33 -10.04
C ILE A 81 11.18 -4.99 -11.05
N VAL A 82 10.62 -5.70 -12.00
CA VAL A 82 11.35 -6.47 -13.01
C VAL A 82 10.86 -6.15 -14.42
N VAL A 83 11.70 -6.40 -15.42
CA VAL A 83 11.28 -6.35 -16.81
C VAL A 83 10.23 -7.44 -17.06
N HIS A 84 9.17 -7.09 -17.79
CA HIS A 84 8.04 -7.98 -18.09
C HIS A 84 8.49 -9.37 -18.58
N ASN A 85 7.90 -10.42 -18.01
CA ASN A 85 8.22 -11.84 -18.27
C ASN A 85 9.68 -12.25 -17.96
N THR A 86 10.40 -11.47 -17.17
CA THR A 86 11.75 -11.82 -16.69
C THR A 86 11.87 -11.69 -15.18
N ASN A 87 12.99 -12.11 -14.60
CA ASN A 87 13.39 -11.78 -13.23
C ASN A 87 14.48 -10.69 -13.20
N PHE A 88 14.71 -10.02 -14.33
CA PHE A 88 15.71 -8.96 -14.40
C PHE A 88 15.19 -7.71 -13.70
N GLN A 89 15.72 -7.45 -12.51
CA GLN A 89 15.39 -6.25 -11.75
C GLN A 89 15.90 -5.00 -12.46
N ILE A 90 15.06 -3.97 -12.47
CA ILE A 90 15.41 -2.67 -13.05
C ILE A 90 14.97 -1.57 -12.09
N PRO A 91 15.89 -0.67 -11.66
CA PRO A 91 15.49 0.45 -10.84
C PRO A 91 14.69 1.43 -11.69
N VAL A 92 13.56 1.88 -11.17
CA VAL A 92 12.68 2.85 -11.83
C VAL A 92 12.34 3.96 -10.87
N LEU A 93 12.01 5.13 -11.42
CA LEU A 93 11.37 6.18 -10.65
C LEU A 93 9.94 5.72 -10.36
N ALA A 94 9.62 5.50 -9.10
CA ALA A 94 8.31 5.07 -8.63
C ALA A 94 7.70 6.15 -7.74
N SER A 95 6.39 6.34 -7.86
CA SER A 95 5.62 7.23 -7.00
C SER A 95 4.46 6.46 -6.42
N PHE A 96 4.39 6.28 -5.10
CA PHE A 96 3.24 5.63 -4.50
C PHE A 96 2.41 6.66 -3.76
N ILE A 97 1.10 6.49 -3.84
CA ILE A 97 0.15 7.26 -3.07
C ILE A 97 -0.57 6.25 -2.19
N THR A 98 -0.35 6.34 -0.89
CA THR A 98 -1.31 5.71 0.02
C THR A 98 -2.49 6.66 0.18
N THR A 99 -3.70 6.14 0.14
CA THR A 99 -4.94 6.94 0.18
C THR A 99 -5.87 6.54 1.30
N ASP A 100 -5.51 5.54 2.10
CA ASP A 100 -6.43 4.81 2.98
C ASP A 100 -5.73 4.37 4.29
N ILE A 101 -4.84 5.20 4.85
CA ILE A 101 -4.37 4.97 6.22
C ILE A 101 -5.48 5.46 7.16
N ASP A 102 -6.34 4.55 7.59
CA ASP A 102 -7.42 4.85 8.54
C ASP A 102 -6.90 5.07 9.95
N MET A 103 -7.83 5.48 10.82
CA MET A 103 -7.67 5.65 12.26
C MET A 103 -6.71 4.63 12.90
N ALA A 104 -5.60 5.18 13.40
CA ALA A 104 -4.54 4.46 14.11
C ALA A 104 -3.80 3.40 13.29
N GLN A 105 -4.10 3.21 12.01
CA GLN A 105 -3.30 2.38 11.12
C GLN A 105 -2.01 3.09 10.75
N GLY A 106 -1.05 2.32 10.24
CA GLY A 106 0.21 2.89 9.78
C GLY A 106 0.90 2.02 8.77
N VAL A 107 1.82 2.64 8.05
CA VAL A 107 2.60 2.02 6.99
C VAL A 107 4.06 2.39 7.15
N LYS A 108 4.94 1.47 6.76
CA LYS A 108 6.37 1.72 6.65
C LYS A 108 6.89 1.17 5.34
N THR A 109 7.67 1.97 4.63
CA THR A 109 8.28 1.54 3.40
C THR A 109 9.60 2.26 3.17
N ASN A 110 10.56 1.57 2.57
CA ASN A 110 11.79 2.18 2.05
C ASN A 110 11.64 2.65 0.59
N LEU A 111 10.45 2.53 -0.01
CA LEU A 111 10.16 3.04 -1.35
C LEU A 111 10.29 4.56 -1.43
N ALA A 112 9.91 5.31 -0.38
CA ALA A 112 9.99 6.77 -0.36
C ALA A 112 11.41 7.31 -0.10
N ASN A 113 12.43 6.78 -0.79
CA ASN A 113 13.84 7.10 -0.51
C ASN A 113 14.32 8.43 -1.09
N LEU A 114 13.55 9.09 -1.97
CA LEU A 114 13.89 10.39 -2.53
C LEU A 114 13.06 11.53 -1.92
N LEU A 115 11.76 11.33 -1.74
CA LEU A 115 10.86 12.35 -1.21
C LEU A 115 9.63 11.73 -0.56
N THR A 116 9.21 12.29 0.56
CA THR A 116 7.91 12.05 1.18
C THR A 116 7.19 13.39 1.31
N VAL A 117 5.97 13.48 0.76
CA VAL A 117 5.10 14.65 0.85
C VAL A 117 3.84 14.27 1.61
N ILE A 118 3.76 14.74 2.85
CA ILE A 118 2.55 14.64 3.68
C ILE A 118 1.79 15.97 3.54
N PRO A 119 0.55 15.98 3.02
CA PRO A 119 -0.25 17.19 2.90
C PRO A 119 -0.43 17.89 4.26
N LYS A 120 -0.52 19.22 4.28
CA LYS A 120 -0.70 19.96 5.56
C LYS A 120 -2.06 19.69 6.23
N THR A 121 -3.07 19.32 5.44
CA THR A 121 -4.46 19.09 5.88
C THR A 121 -4.73 17.60 6.03
N THR A 122 -3.86 16.90 6.75
CA THR A 122 -4.00 15.46 7.03
C THR A 122 -3.78 15.19 8.51
N ASN A 123 -4.21 14.02 8.97
CA ASN A 123 -4.00 13.55 10.35
C ASN A 123 -2.79 12.61 10.46
N LEU A 124 -2.01 12.47 9.40
CA LEU A 124 -0.82 11.63 9.41
C LEU A 124 0.31 12.24 10.24
N ALA A 125 0.94 11.39 11.05
CA ALA A 125 2.19 11.66 11.75
C ALA A 125 3.23 10.61 11.39
N THR A 126 4.50 10.93 11.67
CA THR A 126 5.61 9.97 11.51
C THR A 126 6.23 9.70 12.88
N ASP A 127 6.36 8.43 13.25
CA ASP A 127 7.03 8.03 14.49
C ASP A 127 8.56 7.97 14.34
N SER A 128 9.26 7.69 15.44
CA SER A 128 10.73 7.56 15.45
C SER A 128 11.26 6.38 14.64
N SER A 129 10.40 5.42 14.29
CA SER A 129 10.72 4.23 13.49
C SER A 129 10.40 4.42 12.00
N SER A 130 10.04 5.65 11.61
CA SER A 130 9.61 6.05 10.26
C SER A 130 8.30 5.39 9.80
N ILE A 131 7.45 4.97 10.74
CA ILE A 131 6.08 4.55 10.43
C ILE A 131 5.25 5.81 10.26
N ILE A 132 4.59 5.93 9.11
CA ILE A 132 3.59 6.98 8.88
C ILE A 132 2.25 6.41 9.28
N TYR A 133 1.57 7.05 10.23
CA TYR A 133 0.35 6.55 10.84
C TYR A 133 -0.67 7.67 11.01
N ASP A 134 -1.95 7.31 11.04
CA ASP A 134 -3.03 8.26 11.23
C ASP A 134 -3.31 8.51 12.72
N THR A 135 -3.39 9.79 13.10
CA THR A 135 -3.59 10.24 14.49
C THR A 135 -5.05 10.45 14.86
N THR A 136 -5.99 10.17 13.95
CA THR A 136 -7.43 10.36 14.18
C THR A 136 -7.89 9.53 15.38
N ILE A 137 -8.83 10.10 16.13
CA ILE A 137 -9.48 9.54 17.32
C ILE A 137 -10.62 8.60 16.86
N PRO A 138 -11.04 7.60 17.67
CA PRO A 138 -12.16 6.69 17.41
C PRO A 138 -13.34 7.26 16.60
N ASP A 139 -13.89 6.42 15.70
CA ASP A 139 -15.14 6.62 14.94
C ASP A 139 -15.08 7.54 13.71
N THR A 140 -13.92 7.62 13.04
CA THR A 140 -13.79 8.26 11.72
C THR A 140 -13.37 7.25 10.65
N ASP A 141 -14.25 7.03 9.68
CA ASP A 141 -14.02 6.17 8.50
C ASP A 141 -13.43 7.00 7.36
N LEU A 142 -12.13 6.82 7.06
CA LEU A 142 -11.43 7.56 6.01
C LEU A 142 -11.49 6.77 4.70
N ASN A 143 -12.58 6.93 3.96
CA ASN A 143 -12.85 6.19 2.73
C ASN A 143 -11.94 6.53 1.51
N GLY A 144 -10.69 6.09 1.53
CA GLY A 144 -9.80 6.03 0.38
C GLY A 144 -9.63 7.38 -0.34
N GLN A 145 -9.63 7.32 -1.69
CA GLN A 145 -9.52 8.51 -2.55
C GLN A 145 -10.53 9.62 -2.21
N ALA A 146 -11.75 9.27 -1.78
CA ALA A 146 -12.78 10.25 -1.48
C ALA A 146 -12.44 11.13 -0.25
N SER A 147 -11.57 10.62 0.62
CA SER A 147 -11.13 11.29 1.84
C SER A 147 -9.80 12.01 1.68
N LEU A 148 -9.18 11.99 0.51
CA LEU A 148 -7.94 12.75 0.29
C LEU A 148 -8.17 14.25 0.58
N PRO A 149 -7.21 14.91 1.26
CA PRO A 149 -5.88 14.43 1.59
C PRO A 149 -5.73 13.74 2.97
N TYR A 150 -6.84 13.48 3.68
CA TYR A 150 -6.81 12.76 4.96
C TYR A 150 -6.40 11.29 4.73
N GLY A 151 -5.60 10.71 5.63
CA GLY A 151 -5.14 9.32 5.51
C GLY A 151 -4.19 9.02 4.36
N GLY A 152 -3.75 10.03 3.58
CA GLY A 152 -2.90 9.83 2.41
C GLY A 152 -1.62 10.66 2.37
N TYR A 153 -0.59 10.11 1.73
CA TYR A 153 0.67 10.80 1.43
C TYR A 153 1.28 10.32 0.10
N LEU A 154 2.13 11.16 -0.49
CA LEU A 154 2.91 10.84 -1.68
C LEU A 154 4.34 10.48 -1.29
N GLY A 155 4.81 9.31 -1.70
CA GLY A 155 6.23 8.93 -1.62
C GLY A 155 6.83 8.75 -3.01
N VAL A 156 8.09 9.16 -3.17
CA VAL A 156 8.85 9.02 -4.41
C VAL A 156 10.16 8.31 -4.11
N GLY A 157 10.54 7.38 -4.99
CA GLY A 157 11.84 6.74 -4.91
C GLY A 157 12.40 6.23 -6.22
N PHE A 158 13.66 5.83 -6.18
CA PHE A 158 14.37 5.22 -7.30
C PHE A 158 15.07 3.94 -6.85
N LEU A 159 14.50 2.80 -7.20
CA LEU A 159 14.91 1.47 -6.74
C LEU A 159 14.17 0.37 -7.51
N SER A 160 14.66 -0.86 -7.40
CA SER A 160 14.03 -2.07 -7.99
C SER A 160 13.45 -3.01 -6.95
N ASN A 161 13.69 -2.78 -5.66
CA ASN A 161 13.25 -3.63 -4.57
C ASN A 161 12.95 -2.78 -3.33
N PHE A 162 11.76 -2.96 -2.75
CA PHE A 162 11.32 -2.27 -1.54
C PHE A 162 10.47 -3.16 -0.65
N ASP A 163 10.43 -2.77 0.63
CA ASP A 163 9.55 -3.34 1.64
C ASP A 163 8.31 -2.46 1.83
N TYR A 164 7.19 -3.08 2.16
CA TYR A 164 5.96 -2.42 2.54
C TYR A 164 5.35 -3.14 3.74
N ASP A 165 5.36 -2.48 4.89
CA ASP A 165 4.80 -2.97 6.15
C ASP A 165 3.50 -2.24 6.42
N PHE A 166 2.45 -3.01 6.69
CA PHE A 166 1.17 -2.51 7.14
C PHE A 166 0.92 -2.87 8.61
N TYR A 167 0.33 -1.94 9.35
CA TYR A 167 -0.02 -2.07 10.76
C TYR A 167 -1.44 -1.56 11.03
N SER A 168 -2.22 -2.32 11.79
CA SER A 168 -3.54 -1.94 12.31
C SER A 168 -3.78 -2.57 13.68
N PRO A 169 -3.53 -1.86 14.79
CA PRO A 169 -2.98 -0.51 14.88
C PRO A 169 -1.49 -0.42 14.55
N ALA A 170 -1.06 0.78 14.14
CA ALA A 170 0.33 1.22 14.17
C ALA A 170 0.92 1.04 15.58
N PRO A 171 2.22 0.69 15.72
CA PRO A 171 2.85 0.50 17.04
C PRO A 171 2.68 1.68 18.01
N ALA A 172 2.73 2.92 17.49
CA ALA A 172 2.52 4.14 18.27
C ALA A 172 1.08 4.31 18.79
N ARG A 173 0.15 3.52 18.27
CA ARG A 173 -1.29 3.56 18.54
C ARG A 173 -1.83 2.18 18.94
N SER A 174 -1.00 1.32 19.55
CA SER A 174 -1.29 -0.09 19.79
C SER A 174 -2.58 -0.40 20.60
N GLY A 175 -3.18 0.61 21.25
CA GLY A 175 -4.46 0.50 21.96
C GLY A 175 -5.63 1.28 21.33
N ASP A 176 -5.44 1.96 20.19
CA ASP A 176 -6.34 3.01 19.70
C ASP A 176 -6.97 2.73 18.33
N SER A 177 -7.10 1.47 17.92
CA SER A 177 -7.77 1.10 16.65
C SER A 177 -8.80 -0.01 16.83
N TYR A 178 -9.65 -0.19 15.82
CA TYR A 178 -10.43 -1.41 15.70
C TYR A 178 -9.45 -2.58 15.57
N GLN A 179 -9.67 -3.65 16.33
CA GLN A 179 -9.02 -4.92 15.98
C GLN A 179 -9.56 -5.31 14.61
N TYR A 180 -8.66 -5.69 13.70
CA TYR A 180 -8.96 -6.19 12.36
C TYR A 180 -9.38 -5.11 11.36
N SER A 181 -8.44 -4.74 10.48
CA SER A 181 -8.69 -3.79 9.39
C SER A 181 -9.90 -4.20 8.55
N GLN A 182 -10.80 -3.25 8.27
CA GLN A 182 -12.04 -3.52 7.52
C GLN A 182 -11.92 -3.22 6.02
N GLY A 183 -10.70 -2.98 5.54
CA GLY A 183 -10.40 -2.81 4.13
C GLY A 183 -9.42 -1.68 3.91
N VAL A 184 -8.13 -1.93 4.17
CA VAL A 184 -7.08 -0.94 3.88
C VAL A 184 -6.59 -1.11 2.47
N ARG A 185 -6.38 0.02 1.79
CA ARG A 185 -5.90 0.11 0.42
C ARG A 185 -4.69 1.04 0.33
N TYR A 186 -3.72 0.69 -0.51
CA TYR A 186 -2.74 1.66 -0.99
C TYR A 186 -2.58 1.49 -2.49
N ASP A 187 -2.29 2.60 -3.16
CA ASP A 187 -2.13 2.65 -4.60
C ASP A 187 -0.65 2.83 -4.94
N LEU A 188 -0.02 1.76 -5.40
CA LEU A 188 1.32 1.83 -5.95
C LEU A 188 1.25 2.22 -7.43
N SER A 189 1.72 3.41 -7.79
CA SER A 189 1.90 3.85 -9.18
C SER A 189 3.36 3.79 -9.62
N LEU A 190 3.68 2.87 -10.53
CA LEU A 190 5.01 2.85 -11.13
C LEU A 190 5.00 3.83 -12.31
N ALA A 191 5.51 5.04 -12.07
CA ALA A 191 5.33 6.21 -12.92
C ALA A 191 5.41 5.89 -14.42
N GLN A 192 4.27 6.01 -15.10
CA GLN A 192 4.17 6.35 -16.51
C GLN A 192 3.83 7.84 -16.61
N HIS A 193 4.58 8.57 -17.42
CA HIS A 193 4.26 9.90 -17.96
C HIS A 193 3.36 10.82 -17.09
N PHE A 194 3.97 11.78 -16.39
CA PHE A 194 3.39 13.12 -16.42
C PHE A 194 3.64 13.66 -17.84
N LYS A 195 2.70 13.44 -18.76
CA LYS A 195 2.69 14.25 -19.98
C LYS A 195 2.46 15.69 -19.53
N HIS A 196 3.50 16.50 -19.56
CA HIS A 196 3.32 17.95 -19.62
C HIS A 196 2.58 18.23 -20.93
N THR A 197 1.26 18.38 -20.86
CA THR A 197 0.47 19.13 -21.85
C THR A 197 0.46 20.58 -21.43
#